data_AF-A0A9D1GI11-F1
#
_entry.id   AF-A0A9D1GI11-F1
#
_cell.length_a   1.000
_cell.length_b   1.000
_cell.length_c   1.000
_cell.angle_alpha   90.00
_cell.angle_beta   90.00
_cell.angle_gamma   90.00
#
_symmetry.space_group_name_H-M   'P 1'
#
loop_
_entity.id
_entity.type
_entity.pdbx_description
1 polymer ?
#
loop_
_entity_poly.entity_id
_entity_poly.type
_entity_poly.pdbx_seq_one_letter_code
_entity_poly.pdbx_strand_id
1 'polypeptide(L)'
;MKKSGGWRVLVLLGLCCFVLSGCQIRTRAVKELASRLMSEMENEISGEEENGISEETESQTSEKAETDTSMETDGEENSTDETKESPEGESSREQEGMEGEDAAVEPEAVRVLSDLGMDGRLLDEDFFMAGDLGKKLYFSVIPGEDGDVFISNRMGIYFMKISRENSGGNGSGAGQRVVSAPAEIFTAKGQNTYQVSLHMQEYENGNEVRSWIEPVEIIFGTGRDGSLQIVVTALQGESEAAGKYCPESAMGEIPDLASRYVSQVELACMPSENLRILRNSLYAAHGRKFTDPVLSGYFQQQSWYRGWVEPEDFSEQVFSDVEKANLARIRELEQMSWDERNPGEYQGPDGMEPAPYMEYLDRNRETGLQAELARAEDRGAYWSVPGVLSLPVTMTRSQWEAVLQGGTAALCVNELTGEKRILEYYPGKGYLFYEEGTVPDLEYQAWDIRISFNYGTRYYELQQASDDTIMKPVYEGELWFAEGAVQGSHVGIEWASQIQEEIPFGTEKTGEIFGNYLVHNGKGLFEAVYYLGD
;
A
#
# COMPACT_ATOMS: atom_id res chain seq x y z
N MET A 1 5.46 13.69 48.51
CA MET A 1 5.83 13.54 47.10
C MET A 1 6.24 12.09 46.85
N LYS A 2 5.45 11.33 46.08
CA LYS A 2 5.80 10.02 45.45
C LYS A 2 4.56 9.52 44.71
N LYS A 3 4.30 10.10 43.53
CA LYS A 3 3.37 9.61 42.49
C LYS A 3 3.86 10.15 41.15
N SER A 4 4.93 9.58 40.61
CA SER A 4 5.38 9.88 39.23
C SER A 4 6.06 8.69 38.53
N GLY A 5 6.29 7.55 39.21
CA GLY A 5 6.93 6.39 38.60
C GLY A 5 6.03 5.50 37.72
N GLY A 6 4.69 5.58 37.88
CA GLY A 6 3.77 4.71 37.15
C GLY A 6 3.47 5.12 35.72
N TRP A 7 3.57 6.42 35.39
CA TRP A 7 3.24 6.92 34.06
C TRP A 7 4.41 6.77 33.08
N ARG A 8 5.65 6.93 33.57
CA ARG A 8 6.87 6.77 32.77
C ARG A 8 7.06 5.33 32.27
N VAL A 9 6.68 4.32 33.06
CA VAL A 9 6.74 2.90 32.67
C VAL A 9 5.66 2.53 31.64
N LEU A 10 4.48 3.16 31.69
CA LEU A 10 3.43 2.96 30.67
C LEU A 10 3.79 3.62 29.33
N VAL A 11 4.48 4.76 29.34
CA VAL A 11 4.99 5.41 28.12
C VAL A 11 6.15 4.60 27.52
N LEU A 12 7.04 4.05 28.36
CA LEU A 12 8.12 3.15 27.93
C LEU A 12 7.60 1.83 27.32
N LEU A 13 6.53 1.23 27.88
CA LEU A 13 5.90 0.03 27.31
C LEU A 13 5.10 0.33 26.03
N GLY A 14 4.46 1.50 25.94
CA GLY A 14 3.74 1.92 24.73
C GLY A 14 4.65 2.21 23.53
N LEU A 15 5.83 2.80 23.77
CA LEU A 15 6.81 3.09 22.71
C LEU A 15 7.62 1.87 22.26
N CYS A 16 7.94 0.93 23.15
CA CYS A 16 8.58 -0.34 22.74
C CYS A 16 7.64 -1.20 21.90
N CYS A 17 6.32 -1.17 22.14
CA CYS A 17 5.36 -1.86 21.28
C CYS A 17 5.27 -1.25 19.87
N PHE A 18 5.52 0.05 19.70
CA PHE A 18 5.54 0.71 18.39
C PHE A 18 6.76 0.33 17.53
N VAL A 19 7.83 -0.18 18.13
CA VAL A 19 9.05 -0.64 17.44
C VAL A 19 9.08 -2.17 17.27
N LEU A 20 8.33 -2.92 18.09
CA LEU A 20 8.29 -4.39 18.06
C LEU A 20 7.03 -4.99 17.42
N SER A 21 5.99 -4.19 17.15
CA SER A 21 4.96 -4.57 16.19
C SER A 21 5.48 -4.17 14.82
N GLY A 22 5.57 -5.12 13.88
CA GLY A 22 6.11 -4.97 12.52
C GLY A 22 5.32 -4.02 11.61
N CYS A 23 4.89 -2.88 12.13
CA CYS A 23 4.17 -1.85 11.41
C CYS A 23 5.19 -0.98 10.65
N GLN A 24 5.44 -1.31 9.38
CA GLN A 24 6.19 -0.47 8.46
C GLN A 24 5.42 0.81 8.14
N ILE A 25 5.53 1.83 8.99
CA ILE A 25 4.99 3.16 8.67
C ILE A 25 5.97 3.87 7.72
N ARG A 26 5.62 3.84 6.42
CA ARG A 26 6.31 4.52 5.32
C ARG A 26 5.97 6.01 5.31
N THR A 27 6.64 6.85 6.10
CA THR A 27 6.75 8.30 5.79
C THR A 27 8.01 8.92 6.39
N ARG A 28 8.76 9.66 5.56
CA ARG A 28 9.99 10.39 5.93
C ARG A 28 9.76 11.37 7.09
N ALA A 29 8.58 11.99 7.15
CA ALA A 29 8.19 12.92 8.20
C ALA A 29 8.08 12.29 9.60
N VAL A 30 7.65 11.02 9.69
CA VAL A 30 7.54 10.30 10.97
C VAL A 30 8.92 9.87 11.47
N LYS A 31 9.82 9.49 10.56
CA LYS A 31 11.23 9.20 10.90
C LYS A 31 11.98 10.45 11.38
N GLU A 32 11.74 11.61 10.78
CA GLU A 32 12.33 12.89 11.23
C GLU A 32 11.78 13.36 12.58
N LEU A 33 10.49 13.16 12.85
CA LEU A 33 9.88 13.48 14.14
C LEU A 33 10.41 12.57 15.25
N ALA A 34 10.53 11.27 14.99
CA ALA A 34 11.10 10.30 15.92
C ALA A 34 12.59 10.59 16.20
N SER A 35 13.37 10.93 15.16
CA SER A 35 14.79 11.30 15.32
C SER A 35 14.97 12.60 16.13
N ARG A 36 14.13 13.62 15.91
CA ARG A 36 14.12 14.85 16.72
C ARG A 36 13.79 14.59 18.18
N LEU A 37 12.76 13.78 18.46
CA LEU A 37 12.36 13.44 19.82
C LEU A 37 13.42 12.62 20.55
N MET A 38 14.11 11.71 19.85
CA MET A 38 15.22 10.94 20.42
C MET A 38 16.44 11.82 20.71
N SER A 39 16.75 12.79 19.84
CA SER A 39 17.84 13.75 20.06
C SER A 39 17.55 14.73 21.21
N GLU A 40 16.29 15.15 21.39
CA GLU A 40 15.86 15.96 22.53
C GLU A 40 15.94 15.17 23.85
N MET A 41 15.60 13.88 23.83
CA MET A 41 15.71 12.97 24.99
C MET A 41 17.17 12.66 25.35
N GLU A 42 18.07 12.45 24.40
CA GLU A 42 19.51 12.24 24.66
C GLU A 42 20.19 13.48 25.26
N ASN A 43 19.75 14.69 24.87
CA ASN A 43 20.23 15.94 25.44
C ASN A 43 19.69 16.18 26.87
N GLU A 44 18.49 15.68 27.21
CA GLU A 44 17.97 15.72 28.60
C GLU A 44 18.63 14.67 29.50
N ILE A 45 18.93 13.48 28.98
CA ILE A 45 19.59 12.40 29.74
C ILE A 45 21.06 12.74 30.01
N SER A 46 21.76 13.32 29.03
CA SER A 46 23.16 13.78 29.22
C SER A 46 23.28 15.03 30.12
N GLY A 47 22.21 15.83 30.25
CA GLY A 47 22.15 16.95 31.20
C GLY A 47 21.93 16.53 32.67
N GLU A 48 21.44 15.32 32.92
CA GLU A 48 21.20 14.80 34.29
C GLU A 48 22.38 14.02 34.87
N GLU A 49 23.38 13.61 34.07
CA GLU A 49 24.55 12.85 34.55
C GLU A 49 25.74 13.71 35.03
N GLU A 50 25.74 15.03 34.82
CA GLU A 50 26.87 15.89 35.24
C GLU A 50 26.73 16.58 36.61
N ASN A 51 25.72 16.26 37.42
CA ASN A 51 25.62 16.81 38.78
C ASN A 51 25.31 15.73 39.84
N GLY A 52 26.37 15.17 40.44
CA GLY A 52 26.19 14.14 41.45
C GLY A 52 27.36 13.77 42.36
N ILE A 53 28.33 14.64 42.66
CA ILE A 53 29.21 14.46 43.85
C ILE A 53 29.61 15.81 44.47
N SER A 54 29.07 16.15 45.65
CA SER A 54 29.84 16.48 46.86
C SER A 54 28.96 17.02 48.00
N GLU A 55 29.41 16.72 49.20
CA GLU A 55 28.77 16.89 50.51
C GLU A 55 28.57 18.35 50.95
N GLU A 56 27.63 18.51 51.88
CA GLU A 56 27.28 19.74 52.59
C GLU A 56 28.49 20.45 53.24
N THR A 57 28.52 21.80 53.17
CA THR A 57 28.82 22.65 54.34
C THR A 57 28.39 24.10 54.10
N GLU A 58 27.84 24.71 55.14
CA GLU A 58 27.31 26.07 55.21
C GLU A 58 28.33 27.18 54.88
N SER A 59 27.92 28.26 54.19
CA SER A 59 27.95 29.63 54.74
C SER A 59 27.50 30.73 53.74
N GLN A 60 26.58 31.55 54.23
CA GLN A 60 26.35 33.00 54.08
C GLN A 60 26.85 33.84 52.87
N THR A 61 25.98 34.82 52.51
CA THR A 61 26.20 36.17 51.90
C THR A 61 26.54 36.22 50.41
N SER A 62 26.10 37.16 49.56
CA SER A 62 25.20 38.35 49.59
C SER A 62 25.22 39.02 48.20
N GLU A 63 24.13 39.68 47.78
CA GLU A 63 24.05 40.82 46.79
C GLU A 63 24.51 40.56 45.32
N LYS A 64 24.03 41.19 44.24
CA LYS A 64 23.06 42.24 43.83
C LYS A 64 22.95 42.08 42.28
N ALA A 65 21.77 42.19 41.64
CA ALA A 65 21.25 43.38 40.89
C ALA A 65 22.31 44.04 39.97
N GLU A 66 22.13 44.24 38.66
CA GLU A 66 21.19 45.11 37.91
C GLU A 66 21.40 44.81 36.39
N THR A 67 20.39 44.57 35.56
CA THR A 67 19.53 45.48 34.74
C THR A 67 20.20 46.39 33.70
N ASP A 68 19.48 46.49 32.57
CA ASP A 68 19.42 47.53 31.54
C ASP A 68 20.35 47.50 30.33
N THR A 69 19.95 47.91 29.11
CA THR A 69 18.68 48.07 28.34
C THR A 69 19.08 48.81 27.03
N SER A 70 18.54 48.44 25.85
CA SER A 70 18.37 49.28 24.63
C SER A 70 19.62 49.80 23.86
N MET A 71 19.62 50.22 22.59
CA MET A 71 18.63 50.42 21.50
C MET A 71 19.41 50.69 20.19
N GLU A 72 18.85 50.26 19.06
CA GLU A 72 18.79 50.88 17.70
C GLU A 72 19.91 51.79 17.13
N THR A 73 20.29 51.59 15.85
CA THR A 73 19.75 52.31 14.66
C THR A 73 20.64 52.14 13.41
N ASP A 74 19.96 51.82 12.30
CA ASP A 74 20.06 52.28 10.89
C ASP A 74 21.36 52.76 10.22
N GLY A 75 21.46 52.47 8.91
CA GLY A 75 22.33 53.21 7.99
C GLY A 75 22.52 52.56 6.62
N GLU A 76 21.75 53.03 5.64
CA GLU A 76 21.73 52.68 4.21
C GLU A 76 23.00 53.04 3.38
N GLU A 77 23.04 52.43 2.18
CA GLU A 77 23.30 53.05 0.86
C GLU A 77 24.49 52.59 -0.03
N ASN A 78 24.09 52.33 -1.28
CA ASN A 78 24.74 51.95 -2.54
C ASN A 78 26.01 52.72 -2.97
N SER A 79 26.84 52.09 -3.82
CA SER A 79 27.17 52.65 -5.16
C SER A 79 27.78 51.64 -6.13
N THR A 80 27.25 51.64 -7.34
CA THR A 80 27.69 51.03 -8.62
C THR A 80 28.97 51.64 -9.20
N ASP A 81 29.73 50.87 -10.01
CA ASP A 81 30.20 51.37 -11.32
C ASP A 81 30.65 50.25 -12.28
N GLU A 82 30.36 50.45 -13.57
CA GLU A 82 30.64 49.60 -14.72
C GLU A 82 31.95 50.03 -15.42
N THR A 83 32.63 49.13 -16.17
CA THR A 83 32.84 49.19 -17.64
C THR A 83 34.11 48.48 -18.19
N LYS A 84 33.83 47.61 -19.18
CA LYS A 84 34.42 47.47 -20.55
C LYS A 84 35.75 46.76 -20.90
N GLU A 85 35.55 45.87 -21.88
CA GLU A 85 36.29 45.60 -23.15
C GLU A 85 37.43 44.56 -23.22
N SER A 86 37.18 43.53 -24.06
CA SER A 86 38.04 42.45 -24.60
C SER A 86 39.02 42.98 -25.70
N PRO A 87 39.91 42.21 -26.41
CA PRO A 87 39.72 40.83 -26.94
C PRO A 87 40.97 39.91 -27.10
N GLU A 88 40.72 38.73 -27.69
CA GLU A 88 41.61 37.80 -28.44
C GLU A 88 42.24 36.59 -27.73
N GLY A 89 41.87 35.38 -28.22
CA GLY A 89 42.86 34.38 -28.64
C GLY A 89 42.81 32.98 -28.00
N GLU A 90 42.32 32.00 -28.76
CA GLU A 90 42.72 30.58 -28.82
C GLU A 90 42.15 29.54 -27.81
N SER A 91 41.18 28.77 -28.34
CA SER A 91 41.20 27.29 -28.47
C SER A 91 41.68 26.44 -27.29
N SER A 92 40.75 25.72 -26.64
CA SER A 92 40.68 24.25 -26.75
C SER A 92 39.55 23.63 -25.92
N ARG A 93 38.69 22.89 -26.62
CA ARG A 93 38.08 21.59 -26.25
C ARG A 93 37.10 21.56 -25.07
N GLU A 94 35.83 21.60 -25.45
CA GLU A 94 34.62 21.32 -24.67
C GLU A 94 34.68 19.93 -24.00
N GLN A 95 34.53 19.93 -22.69
CA GLN A 95 33.94 18.84 -21.90
C GLN A 95 32.81 19.52 -21.10
N GLU A 96 31.64 19.64 -21.73
CA GLU A 96 30.42 19.95 -20.99
C GLU A 96 29.80 18.63 -20.54
N GLY A 97 29.86 18.40 -19.23
CA GLY A 97 28.98 17.45 -18.57
C GLY A 97 27.54 17.93 -18.75
N MET A 98 26.70 17.07 -19.32
CA MET A 98 25.25 17.25 -19.20
C MET A 98 24.85 16.85 -17.79
N GLU A 99 24.95 17.81 -16.87
CA GLU A 99 24.01 17.93 -15.76
C GLU A 99 22.66 18.32 -16.37
N GLY A 100 21.91 17.31 -16.81
CA GLY A 100 20.46 17.41 -16.94
C GLY A 100 19.85 16.97 -15.62
N GLU A 101 19.95 17.81 -14.59
CA GLU A 101 18.98 17.76 -13.50
C GLU A 101 17.63 18.08 -14.12
N ASP A 102 16.86 17.05 -14.47
CA ASP A 102 15.41 17.15 -14.47
C ASP A 102 15.04 17.53 -13.03
N ALA A 103 15.01 18.83 -12.76
CA ALA A 103 14.40 19.37 -11.56
C ALA A 103 13.00 18.77 -11.51
N ALA A 104 12.81 17.81 -10.63
CA ALA A 104 11.54 17.14 -10.41
C ALA A 104 10.52 18.22 -10.05
N VAL A 105 9.81 18.71 -11.06
CA VAL A 105 8.60 19.49 -10.87
C VAL A 105 7.70 18.55 -10.08
N GLU A 106 7.45 18.86 -8.81
CA GLU A 106 6.53 18.05 -8.01
C GLU A 106 5.24 17.91 -8.83
N PRO A 107 4.83 16.68 -9.18
CA PRO A 107 3.69 16.50 -10.05
C PRO A 107 2.49 17.11 -9.35
N GLU A 108 1.86 18.08 -10.04
CA GLU A 108 0.68 18.81 -9.58
C GLU A 108 -0.25 17.84 -8.81
N ALA A 109 -0.65 18.19 -7.59
CA ALA A 109 -1.50 17.29 -6.81
C ALA A 109 -2.81 17.05 -7.58
N VAL A 110 -3.26 15.80 -7.65
CA VAL A 110 -4.56 15.46 -8.26
C VAL A 110 -5.63 16.27 -7.53
N ARG A 111 -6.43 17.05 -8.25
CA ARG A 111 -7.29 18.07 -7.65
C ARG A 111 -8.23 17.50 -6.59
N VAL A 112 -8.84 16.33 -6.83
CA VAL A 112 -9.66 15.62 -5.82
C VAL A 112 -8.90 15.42 -4.50
N LEU A 113 -7.66 14.93 -4.57
CA LEU A 113 -6.81 14.72 -3.40
C LEU A 113 -6.45 16.05 -2.72
N SER A 114 -6.06 17.05 -3.52
CA SER A 114 -5.71 18.38 -3.03
C SER A 114 -6.89 19.11 -2.37
N ASP A 115 -8.10 18.97 -2.92
CA ASP A 115 -9.30 19.63 -2.41
C ASP A 115 -9.70 19.06 -1.05
N LEU A 116 -9.52 17.74 -0.88
CA LEU A 116 -9.79 17.01 0.37
C LEU A 116 -8.63 17.06 1.39
N GLY A 117 -7.42 17.42 0.96
CA GLY A 117 -6.22 17.35 1.79
C GLY A 117 -5.80 15.91 2.12
N MET A 118 -5.96 15.00 1.16
CA MET A 118 -5.70 13.55 1.30
C MET A 118 -4.55 13.11 0.40
N ASP A 119 -3.96 11.94 0.68
CA ASP A 119 -2.92 11.32 -0.14
C ASP A 119 -3.50 10.26 -1.10
N GLY A 120 -2.62 9.67 -1.93
CA GLY A 120 -3.00 8.71 -2.98
C GLY A 120 -3.77 7.49 -2.49
N ARG A 121 -3.62 7.10 -1.21
CA ARG A 121 -4.32 5.94 -0.63
C ARG A 121 -5.84 6.05 -0.72
N LEU A 122 -6.40 7.26 -0.77
CA LEU A 122 -7.84 7.45 -0.97
C LEU A 122 -8.32 6.83 -2.28
N LEU A 123 -7.48 6.82 -3.32
CA LEU A 123 -7.82 6.37 -4.67
C LEU A 123 -7.21 5.01 -5.01
N ASP A 124 -6.20 4.56 -4.25
CA ASP A 124 -5.52 3.28 -4.50
C ASP A 124 -6.01 2.13 -3.59
N GLU A 125 -6.62 2.41 -2.45
CA GLU A 125 -7.02 1.39 -1.47
C GLU A 125 -8.54 1.21 -1.37
N ASP A 126 -8.96 -0.03 -1.07
CA ASP A 126 -10.29 -0.29 -0.55
C ASP A 126 -10.41 0.19 0.91
N PHE A 127 -11.58 0.68 1.28
CA PHE A 127 -11.90 1.11 2.64
C PHE A 127 -12.94 0.17 3.23
N PHE A 128 -12.59 -0.61 4.26
CA PHE A 128 -13.50 -1.55 4.90
C PHE A 128 -14.20 -0.94 6.10
N MET A 129 -15.46 -1.29 6.31
CA MET A 129 -16.21 -0.85 7.48
C MET A 129 -15.62 -1.47 8.75
N ALA A 130 -15.36 -0.64 9.75
CA ALA A 130 -14.81 -1.09 11.01
C ALA A 130 -15.78 -2.08 11.69
N GLY A 131 -15.31 -3.31 11.91
CA GLY A 131 -16.08 -4.43 12.46
C GLY A 131 -17.10 -5.07 11.50
N ASP A 132 -17.03 -4.80 10.19
CA ASP A 132 -17.83 -5.48 9.17
C ASP A 132 -17.06 -5.57 7.84
N LEU A 133 -16.23 -6.62 7.71
CA LEU A 133 -15.43 -6.90 6.51
C LEU A 133 -16.28 -7.13 5.24
N GLY A 134 -17.57 -7.42 5.40
CA GLY A 134 -18.49 -7.59 4.27
C GLY A 134 -18.87 -6.28 3.58
N LYS A 135 -18.51 -5.12 4.15
CA LYS A 135 -18.84 -3.80 3.62
C LYS A 135 -17.59 -2.99 3.32
N LYS A 136 -17.52 -2.43 2.12
CA LYS A 136 -16.41 -1.57 1.71
C LYS A 136 -16.85 -0.36 0.89
N LEU A 137 -15.97 0.62 0.84
CA LEU A 137 -16.00 1.80 -0.04
C LEU A 137 -14.73 1.80 -0.89
N TYR A 138 -14.84 2.23 -2.14
CA TYR A 138 -13.70 2.68 -2.91
C TYR A 138 -14.06 3.95 -3.68
N PHE A 139 -13.03 4.68 -4.07
CA PHE A 139 -13.16 6.00 -4.70
C PHE A 139 -12.43 6.01 -6.03
N SER A 140 -12.92 6.82 -6.96
CA SER A 140 -12.22 7.05 -8.23
C SER A 140 -12.34 8.51 -8.65
N VAL A 141 -11.39 8.97 -9.44
CA VAL A 141 -11.56 10.24 -10.15
C VAL A 141 -12.34 9.97 -11.42
N ILE A 142 -13.42 10.71 -11.64
CA ILE A 142 -14.16 10.67 -12.90
C ILE A 142 -13.52 11.74 -13.81
N PRO A 143 -12.81 11.35 -14.88
CA PRO A 143 -12.15 12.32 -15.74
C PRO A 143 -13.15 13.22 -16.48
N GLY A 144 -12.67 14.38 -16.95
CA GLY A 144 -13.39 15.25 -17.87
C GLY A 144 -13.43 14.69 -19.30
N GLU A 145 -13.93 15.48 -20.26
CA GLU A 145 -13.95 15.11 -21.68
C GLU A 145 -12.54 14.92 -22.27
N ASP A 146 -11.55 15.58 -21.69
CA ASP A 146 -10.12 15.48 -22.05
C ASP A 146 -9.41 14.27 -21.46
N GLY A 147 -10.06 13.52 -20.56
CA GLY A 147 -9.46 12.38 -19.89
C GLY A 147 -8.53 12.75 -18.73
N ASP A 148 -8.35 14.03 -18.40
CA ASP A 148 -7.38 14.48 -17.41
C ASP A 148 -7.92 14.37 -15.97
N VAL A 149 -7.37 13.41 -15.21
CA VAL A 149 -7.72 13.18 -13.81
C VAL A 149 -7.14 14.24 -12.87
N PHE A 150 -6.09 14.97 -13.26
CA PHE A 150 -5.43 15.93 -12.37
C PHE A 150 -6.26 17.18 -12.13
N ILE A 151 -7.04 17.61 -13.13
CA ILE A 151 -7.85 18.83 -13.05
C ILE A 151 -9.32 18.58 -12.69
N SER A 152 -9.76 17.31 -12.75
CA SER A 152 -11.13 16.93 -12.41
C SER A 152 -11.37 17.09 -10.92
N ASN A 153 -12.51 17.67 -10.56
CA ASN A 153 -13.02 17.65 -9.18
C ASN A 153 -14.15 16.64 -8.99
N ARG A 154 -14.46 15.84 -10.01
CA ARG A 154 -15.52 14.83 -9.96
C ARG A 154 -14.96 13.56 -9.35
N MET A 155 -15.53 13.13 -8.24
CA MET A 155 -15.11 11.90 -7.56
C MET A 155 -16.27 10.91 -7.51
N GLY A 156 -16.03 9.70 -8.01
CA GLY A 156 -16.90 8.56 -7.85
C GLY A 156 -16.74 7.96 -6.46
N ILE A 157 -17.85 7.54 -5.88
CA ILE A 157 -17.92 6.85 -4.59
C ILE A 157 -18.69 5.57 -4.83
N TYR A 158 -18.13 4.44 -4.39
CA TYR A 158 -18.74 3.14 -4.61
C TYR A 158 -18.83 2.39 -3.30
N PHE A 159 -20.04 2.30 -2.76
CA PHE A 159 -20.33 1.40 -1.64
C PHE A 159 -20.62 0.00 -2.17
N MET A 160 -20.07 -1.00 -1.50
CA MET A 160 -20.35 -2.40 -1.73
C MET A 160 -20.60 -3.13 -0.42
N LYS A 161 -21.60 -4.01 -0.43
CA LYS A 161 -21.83 -5.02 0.60
C LYS A 161 -21.93 -6.38 -0.07
N ILE A 162 -21.12 -7.32 0.41
CA ILE A 162 -21.13 -8.70 -0.06
C ILE A 162 -21.69 -9.56 1.07
N SER A 163 -22.90 -10.08 0.88
CA SER A 163 -23.49 -11.03 1.82
C SER A 163 -22.87 -12.41 1.57
N ARG A 164 -22.12 -12.91 2.55
CA ARG A 164 -21.40 -14.20 2.49
C ARG A 164 -22.23 -15.38 3.03
N GLU A 165 -23.53 -15.16 3.29
CA GLU A 165 -24.44 -16.21 3.75
C GLU A 165 -24.66 -17.26 2.64
N ASN A 166 -24.33 -18.52 2.92
CA ASN A 166 -24.53 -19.68 2.04
C ASN A 166 -23.75 -19.70 0.70
N SER A 167 -22.43 -19.53 0.72
CA SER A 167 -21.55 -19.90 -0.42
C SER A 167 -21.41 -21.42 -0.62
N GLY A 168 -22.48 -22.19 -0.38
CA GLY A 168 -22.48 -23.63 -0.57
C GLY A 168 -22.47 -24.03 -2.05
N GLY A 169 -21.30 -24.05 -2.68
CA GLY A 169 -21.05 -24.82 -3.92
C GLY A 169 -20.44 -24.04 -5.08
N ASN A 170 -19.32 -24.58 -5.59
CA ASN A 170 -18.71 -24.35 -6.91
C ASN A 170 -18.53 -22.89 -7.37
N GLY A 171 -18.39 -21.92 -6.45
CA GLY A 171 -17.88 -20.57 -6.72
C GLY A 171 -18.51 -19.82 -7.92
N SER A 172 -19.74 -20.16 -8.29
CA SER A 172 -20.46 -19.51 -9.38
C SER A 172 -21.17 -18.22 -8.95
N GLY A 173 -20.91 -17.74 -7.72
CA GLY A 173 -21.69 -16.69 -7.07
C GLY A 173 -23.15 -17.09 -6.80
N ALA A 174 -23.50 -18.38 -6.94
CA ALA A 174 -24.85 -18.87 -6.74
C ALA A 174 -25.26 -18.73 -5.26
N GLY A 175 -26.20 -17.82 -4.99
CA GLY A 175 -26.69 -17.44 -3.66
C GLY A 175 -26.09 -16.15 -3.12
N GLN A 176 -25.07 -15.58 -3.78
CA GLN A 176 -24.41 -14.37 -3.30
C GLN A 176 -25.31 -13.15 -3.54
N ARG A 177 -25.61 -12.44 -2.45
CA ARG A 177 -26.31 -11.16 -2.52
C ARG A 177 -25.30 -10.02 -2.41
N VAL A 178 -25.25 -9.20 -3.45
CA VAL A 178 -24.37 -8.04 -3.50
C VAL A 178 -25.24 -6.80 -3.50
N VAL A 179 -24.94 -5.85 -2.62
CA VAL A 179 -25.48 -4.49 -2.73
C VAL A 179 -24.37 -3.61 -3.24
N SER A 180 -24.61 -2.88 -4.33
CA SER A 180 -23.74 -1.82 -4.80
C SER A 180 -24.48 -0.48 -4.72
N ALA A 181 -23.75 0.60 -4.48
CA ALA A 181 -24.33 1.94 -4.52
C ALA A 181 -23.30 2.95 -5.03
N PRO A 182 -23.31 3.24 -6.34
CA PRO A 182 -22.48 4.29 -6.90
C PRO A 182 -23.09 5.67 -6.56
N ALA A 183 -22.21 6.63 -6.37
CA ALA A 183 -22.55 8.04 -6.27
C ALA A 183 -21.41 8.90 -6.80
N GLU A 184 -21.70 10.18 -7.02
CA GLU A 184 -20.72 11.17 -7.49
C GLU A 184 -20.79 12.40 -6.60
N ILE A 185 -19.62 12.96 -6.28
CA ILE A 185 -19.49 14.28 -5.65
C ILE A 185 -18.57 15.19 -6.47
N PHE A 186 -18.72 16.49 -6.25
CA PHE A 186 -17.82 17.51 -6.75
C PHE A 186 -17.02 18.05 -5.57
N THR A 187 -15.73 17.73 -5.55
CA THR A 187 -14.81 18.19 -4.51
C THR A 187 -14.59 19.70 -4.57
N ALA A 188 -14.33 20.29 -3.40
CA ALA A 188 -14.02 21.70 -3.24
C ALA A 188 -12.96 21.88 -2.15
N LYS A 189 -12.01 22.79 -2.41
CA LYS A 189 -10.89 23.07 -1.50
C LYS A 189 -11.34 23.35 -0.06
N GLY A 190 -10.86 22.51 0.87
CA GLY A 190 -11.14 22.64 2.30
C GLY A 190 -12.51 22.14 2.74
N GLN A 191 -13.33 21.61 1.81
CA GLN A 191 -14.56 20.91 2.13
C GLN A 191 -14.28 19.42 2.27
N ASN A 192 -14.54 18.87 3.46
CA ASN A 192 -14.33 17.46 3.75
C ASN A 192 -15.62 16.70 4.06
N THR A 193 -16.78 17.36 3.97
CA THR A 193 -18.09 16.80 4.30
C THR A 193 -19.03 16.99 3.12
N TYR A 194 -19.72 15.91 2.73
CA TYR A 194 -20.58 15.88 1.54
C TYR A 194 -21.87 15.12 1.82
N GLN A 195 -23.01 15.73 1.49
CA GLN A 195 -24.30 15.04 1.50
C GLN A 195 -24.50 14.35 0.15
N VAL A 196 -24.80 13.05 0.20
CA VAL A 196 -24.84 12.16 -0.97
C VAL A 196 -26.11 11.32 -0.90
N SER A 197 -26.72 11.07 -2.05
CA SER A 197 -27.79 10.07 -2.17
C SER A 197 -27.19 8.81 -2.78
N LEU A 198 -27.00 7.77 -1.97
CA LEU A 198 -26.51 6.48 -2.45
C LEU A 198 -27.65 5.76 -3.18
N HIS A 199 -27.43 5.44 -4.46
CA HIS A 199 -28.37 4.68 -5.28
C HIS A 199 -28.12 3.18 -5.07
N MET A 200 -28.76 2.61 -4.06
CA MET A 200 -28.57 1.23 -3.65
C MET A 200 -29.22 0.27 -4.65
N GLN A 201 -28.48 -0.74 -5.08
CA GLN A 201 -28.93 -1.82 -5.96
C GLN A 201 -28.50 -3.15 -5.38
N GLU A 202 -29.46 -4.01 -5.03
CA GLU A 202 -29.24 -5.37 -4.57
C GLU A 202 -29.36 -6.35 -5.75
N TYR A 203 -28.35 -7.19 -5.89
CA TYR A 203 -28.26 -8.23 -6.91
C TYR A 203 -28.26 -9.60 -6.24
N GLU A 204 -29.00 -10.55 -6.81
CA GLU A 204 -28.97 -11.96 -6.46
C GLU A 204 -28.65 -12.75 -7.73
N ASN A 205 -27.54 -13.50 -7.72
CA ASN A 205 -27.05 -14.23 -8.90
C ASN A 205 -26.89 -13.34 -10.15
N GLY A 206 -26.40 -12.11 -9.95
CA GLY A 206 -26.20 -11.13 -11.02
C GLY A 206 -27.46 -10.42 -11.53
N ASN A 207 -28.65 -10.76 -11.01
CA ASN A 207 -29.89 -10.09 -11.38
C ASN A 207 -30.28 -9.07 -10.32
N GLU A 208 -30.61 -7.84 -10.73
CA GLU A 208 -31.13 -6.83 -9.79
C GLU A 208 -32.48 -7.30 -9.24
N VAL A 209 -32.57 -7.38 -7.91
CA VAL A 209 -33.79 -7.80 -7.19
C VAL A 209 -34.45 -6.65 -6.44
N ARG A 210 -33.70 -5.59 -6.11
CA ARG A 210 -34.19 -4.45 -5.34
C ARG A 210 -33.32 -3.22 -5.56
N SER A 211 -33.93 -2.04 -5.59
CA SER A 211 -33.23 -0.76 -5.57
C SER A 211 -33.93 0.28 -4.68
N TRP A 212 -33.14 1.13 -4.02
CA TRP A 212 -33.61 2.20 -3.13
C TRP A 212 -32.57 3.31 -3.01
N ILE A 213 -32.92 4.41 -2.33
CA ILE A 213 -32.02 5.54 -2.13
C ILE A 213 -31.78 5.73 -0.64
N GLU A 214 -30.52 5.86 -0.25
CA GLU A 214 -30.12 6.20 1.12
C GLU A 214 -29.42 7.56 1.14
N PRO A 215 -30.04 8.60 1.74
CA PRO A 215 -29.36 9.87 1.93
C PRO A 215 -28.36 9.76 3.09
N VAL A 216 -27.10 10.03 2.80
CA VAL A 216 -25.99 9.93 3.74
C VAL A 216 -25.14 11.21 3.73
N GLU A 217 -24.38 11.41 4.79
CA GLU A 217 -23.30 12.37 4.86
C GLU A 217 -21.97 11.61 4.94
N ILE A 218 -21.04 11.94 4.06
CA ILE A 218 -19.71 11.34 3.98
C ILE A 218 -18.69 12.38 4.41
N ILE A 219 -17.87 12.02 5.39
CA ILE A 219 -16.84 12.84 5.98
C ILE A 219 -15.48 12.20 5.70
N PHE A 220 -14.62 12.94 5.01
CA PHE A 220 -13.23 12.60 4.76
C PHE A 220 -12.38 13.19 5.89
N GLY A 221 -11.58 12.36 6.54
CA GLY A 221 -10.77 12.82 7.66
C GLY A 221 -9.62 11.89 8.01
N THR A 222 -8.91 12.27 9.06
CA THR A 222 -7.84 11.48 9.65
C THR A 222 -8.16 11.14 11.10
N GLY A 223 -7.85 9.92 11.50
CA GLY A 223 -7.90 9.45 12.87
C GLY A 223 -6.88 10.15 13.76
N ARG A 224 -7.00 9.94 15.07
CA ARG A 224 -6.04 10.48 16.06
C ARG A 224 -4.61 9.97 15.88
N ASP A 225 -4.47 8.81 15.26
CA ASP A 225 -3.23 8.14 14.88
C ASP A 225 -2.70 8.59 13.51
N GLY A 226 -3.38 9.54 12.84
CA GLY A 226 -3.06 9.97 11.48
C GLY A 226 -3.52 9.01 10.38
N SER A 227 -4.23 7.93 10.73
CA SER A 227 -4.80 7.00 9.73
C SER A 227 -5.91 7.68 8.93
N LEU A 228 -6.00 7.41 7.64
CA LEU A 228 -7.11 7.89 6.82
C LEU A 228 -8.41 7.23 7.30
N GLN A 229 -9.49 8.01 7.42
CA GLN A 229 -10.78 7.53 7.90
C GLN A 229 -11.92 8.18 7.14
N ILE A 230 -12.85 7.36 6.65
CA ILE A 230 -14.09 7.83 6.03
C ILE A 230 -15.24 7.52 6.98
N VAL A 231 -16.04 8.53 7.31
CA VAL A 231 -17.23 8.35 8.15
C VAL A 231 -18.46 8.59 7.30
N VAL A 232 -19.35 7.60 7.26
CA VAL A 232 -20.65 7.69 6.60
C VAL A 232 -21.73 7.72 7.68
N THR A 233 -22.58 8.74 7.64
CA THR A 233 -23.69 8.92 8.58
C THR A 233 -25.02 8.95 7.83
N ALA A 234 -26.02 8.21 8.30
CA ALA A 234 -27.36 8.30 7.73
C ALA A 234 -27.97 9.69 8.01
N LEU A 235 -28.48 10.37 6.99
CA LEU A 235 -29.22 11.63 7.17
C LEU A 235 -30.68 11.37 7.56
N GLN A 236 -31.20 10.18 7.26
CA GLN A 236 -32.56 9.76 7.57
C GLN A 236 -32.57 8.28 7.95
N GLY A 237 -33.22 7.94 9.06
CA GLY A 237 -33.37 6.55 9.50
C GLY A 237 -32.03 5.85 9.75
N GLU A 238 -31.98 4.56 9.43
CA GLU A 238 -30.76 3.75 9.40
C GLU A 238 -30.30 3.59 7.94
N SER A 239 -28.99 3.47 7.73
CA SER A 239 -28.38 3.24 6.41
C SER A 239 -27.46 2.04 6.48
N GLU A 240 -27.47 1.21 5.44
CA GLU A 240 -26.57 0.06 5.35
C GLU A 240 -25.10 0.46 5.21
N ALA A 241 -24.85 1.65 4.66
CA ALA A 241 -23.53 2.24 4.49
C ALA A 241 -23.07 3.04 5.71
N ALA A 242 -23.91 3.25 6.73
CA ALA A 242 -23.53 4.06 7.88
C ALA A 242 -22.45 3.34 8.73
N GLY A 243 -21.31 3.99 8.89
CA GLY A 243 -20.17 3.41 9.58
C GLY A 243 -18.90 4.23 9.44
N LYS A 244 -17.87 3.79 10.16
CA LYS A 244 -16.51 4.26 9.99
C LYS A 244 -15.80 3.27 9.10
N TYR A 245 -15.08 3.75 8.10
CA TYR A 245 -14.29 2.95 7.18
C TYR A 245 -12.82 3.29 7.30
N CYS A 246 -11.99 2.25 7.24
CA CYS A 246 -10.54 2.35 7.36
C CYS A 246 -9.90 1.75 6.10
N PRO A 247 -8.75 2.29 5.66
CA PRO A 247 -8.03 1.77 4.50
C PRO A 247 -7.57 0.34 4.75
N GLU A 248 -7.47 -0.44 3.68
CA GLU A 248 -6.98 -1.82 3.66
C GLU A 248 -5.64 -1.97 4.40
N SER A 249 -4.71 -1.03 4.18
CA SER A 249 -3.41 -0.99 4.86
C SER A 249 -3.48 -0.94 6.40
N ALA A 250 -4.59 -0.46 6.97
CA ALA A 250 -4.80 -0.49 8.42
C ALA A 250 -5.11 -1.89 8.95
N MET A 251 -5.57 -2.81 8.10
CA MET A 251 -6.09 -4.13 8.48
C MET A 251 -5.04 -5.24 8.49
N GLY A 252 -3.82 -4.98 8.03
CA GLY A 252 -2.74 -5.98 7.96
C GLY A 252 -3.12 -7.14 7.03
N GLU A 253 -3.01 -8.37 7.51
CA GLU A 253 -3.17 -9.61 6.73
C GLU A 253 -4.64 -10.04 6.56
N ILE A 254 -5.58 -9.32 7.16
CA ILE A 254 -7.02 -9.68 7.14
C ILE A 254 -7.60 -9.73 5.71
N PRO A 255 -7.34 -8.75 4.82
CA PRO A 255 -7.85 -8.77 3.44
C PRO A 255 -7.38 -10.02 2.67
N ASP A 256 -6.10 -10.38 2.79
CA ASP A 256 -5.53 -11.61 2.22
C ASP A 256 -6.22 -12.86 2.78
N LEU A 257 -6.34 -12.96 4.10
CA LEU A 257 -7.01 -14.08 4.76
C LEU A 257 -8.48 -14.25 4.36
N ALA A 258 -9.11 -13.17 3.89
CA ALA A 258 -10.50 -13.15 3.49
C ALA A 258 -10.72 -13.28 1.97
N SER A 259 -9.65 -13.23 1.17
CA SER A 259 -9.71 -13.20 -0.30
C SER A 259 -8.94 -14.34 -0.99
N ARG A 260 -7.95 -14.95 -0.32
CA ARG A 260 -7.15 -16.04 -0.88
C ARG A 260 -6.83 -17.13 0.13
N TYR A 261 -6.54 -18.34 -0.34
CA TYR A 261 -6.11 -19.45 0.50
C TYR A 261 -4.63 -19.30 0.86
N VAL A 262 -4.33 -19.10 2.14
CA VAL A 262 -2.94 -18.99 2.61
C VAL A 262 -2.29 -20.37 2.71
N SER A 263 -1.04 -20.45 2.27
CA SER A 263 -0.22 -21.65 2.31
C SER A 263 0.32 -21.91 3.72
N GLN A 264 0.87 -23.10 3.93
CA GLN A 264 1.51 -23.42 5.20
C GLN A 264 2.80 -22.62 5.41
N VAL A 265 3.59 -22.41 4.35
CA VAL A 265 4.90 -21.74 4.44
C VAL A 265 4.79 -20.30 4.93
N GLU A 266 3.75 -19.57 4.50
CA GLU A 266 3.44 -18.19 4.94
C GLU A 266 3.17 -18.08 6.45
N LEU A 267 2.71 -19.18 7.07
CA LEU A 267 2.29 -19.19 8.48
C LEU A 267 3.23 -19.99 9.38
N ALA A 268 4.06 -20.87 8.82
CA ALA A 268 4.85 -21.85 9.56
C ALA A 268 5.85 -21.20 10.52
N CYS A 269 6.43 -20.06 10.13
CA CYS A 269 7.40 -19.31 10.93
C CYS A 269 6.75 -18.27 11.86
N MET A 270 5.42 -18.21 11.93
CA MET A 270 4.74 -17.28 12.82
C MET A 270 4.66 -17.88 14.24
N PRO A 271 5.04 -17.13 15.31
CA PRO A 271 4.86 -17.58 16.69
C PRO A 271 3.41 -17.97 16.99
N SER A 272 3.19 -18.95 17.86
CA SER A 272 1.83 -19.43 18.19
C SER A 272 0.93 -18.32 18.75
N GLU A 273 1.49 -17.38 19.50
CA GLU A 273 0.78 -16.20 19.98
C GLU A 273 0.31 -15.30 18.84
N ASN A 274 1.13 -15.13 17.80
CA ASN A 274 0.79 -14.34 16.61
C ASN A 274 -0.25 -15.06 15.75
N LEU A 275 -0.17 -16.38 15.59
CA LEU A 275 -1.22 -17.18 14.94
C LEU A 275 -2.56 -17.05 15.69
N ARG A 276 -2.53 -17.02 17.03
CA ARG A 276 -3.72 -16.77 17.85
C ARG A 276 -4.29 -15.38 17.57
N ILE A 277 -3.47 -14.34 17.47
CA ILE A 277 -3.93 -12.99 17.10
C ILE A 277 -4.55 -13.02 15.71
N LEU A 278 -3.81 -13.53 14.71
CA LEU A 278 -4.22 -13.63 13.31
C LEU A 278 -5.58 -14.32 13.14
N ARG A 279 -5.75 -15.47 13.79
CA ARG A 279 -7.04 -16.19 13.83
C ARG A 279 -8.16 -15.32 14.35
N ASN A 280 -7.93 -14.62 15.47
CA ASN A 280 -8.95 -13.77 16.09
C ASN A 280 -9.16 -12.45 15.33
N SER A 281 -8.24 -12.01 14.47
CA SER A 281 -8.40 -10.83 13.63
C SER A 281 -9.56 -10.98 12.66
N LEU A 282 -9.79 -12.17 12.08
CA LEU A 282 -10.98 -12.44 11.26
C LEU A 282 -12.27 -12.29 12.07
N TYR A 283 -12.34 -12.87 13.28
CA TYR A 283 -13.51 -12.66 14.16
C TYR A 283 -13.72 -11.18 14.53
N ALA A 284 -12.63 -10.46 14.79
CA ALA A 284 -12.64 -9.04 15.12
C ALA A 284 -13.14 -8.20 13.93
N ALA A 285 -12.72 -8.53 12.71
CA ALA A 285 -13.13 -7.88 11.47
C ALA A 285 -14.62 -8.08 11.16
N HIS A 286 -15.24 -9.14 11.69
CA HIS A 286 -16.70 -9.37 11.67
C HIS A 286 -17.42 -8.88 12.94
N GLY A 287 -16.74 -8.07 13.77
CA GLY A 287 -17.38 -7.36 14.88
C GLY A 287 -17.58 -8.18 16.15
N ARG A 288 -16.93 -9.34 16.29
CA ARG A 288 -16.97 -10.12 17.53
C ARG A 288 -16.30 -9.37 18.68
N LYS A 289 -16.95 -9.33 19.85
CA LYS A 289 -16.36 -8.86 21.11
C LYS A 289 -15.43 -9.91 21.72
N PHE A 290 -14.50 -9.47 22.57
CA PHE A 290 -13.57 -10.36 23.28
C PHE A 290 -13.62 -10.15 24.78
N THR A 291 -13.80 -11.25 25.51
CA THR A 291 -13.74 -11.31 26.99
C THR A 291 -12.34 -11.59 27.51
N ASP A 292 -11.47 -12.20 26.69
CA ASP A 292 -10.04 -12.35 26.99
C ASP A 292 -9.38 -10.96 27.06
N PRO A 293 -8.77 -10.57 28.20
CA PRO A 293 -8.21 -9.23 28.36
C PRO A 293 -7.09 -8.88 27.39
N VAL A 294 -6.31 -9.88 26.94
CA VAL A 294 -5.20 -9.68 25.99
C VAL A 294 -5.77 -9.38 24.61
N LEU A 295 -6.70 -10.21 24.12
CA LEU A 295 -7.35 -10.00 22.82
C LEU A 295 -8.17 -8.71 22.82
N SER A 296 -8.92 -8.46 23.89
CA SER A 296 -9.73 -7.25 24.04
C SER A 296 -8.84 -6.00 24.04
N GLY A 297 -7.75 -6.02 24.82
CA GLY A 297 -6.79 -4.91 24.85
C GLY A 297 -6.07 -4.70 23.52
N TYR A 298 -5.72 -5.78 22.82
CA TYR A 298 -5.09 -5.70 21.49
C TYR A 298 -6.03 -5.10 20.44
N PHE A 299 -7.24 -5.64 20.28
CA PHE A 299 -8.17 -5.20 19.24
C PHE A 299 -8.77 -3.82 19.50
N GLN A 300 -8.98 -3.42 20.76
CA GLN A 300 -9.46 -2.07 21.08
C GLN A 300 -8.52 -0.94 20.62
N GLN A 301 -7.25 -1.25 20.36
CA GLN A 301 -6.28 -0.29 19.82
C GLN A 301 -6.30 -0.22 18.29
N GLN A 302 -7.01 -1.13 17.61
CA GLN A 302 -7.06 -1.19 16.16
C GLN A 302 -8.14 -0.27 15.62
N SER A 303 -7.79 0.60 14.68
CA SER A 303 -8.70 1.63 14.14
C SER A 303 -9.88 1.05 13.35
N TRP A 304 -9.69 -0.15 12.78
CA TRP A 304 -10.66 -0.95 12.03
C TRP A 304 -11.51 -1.88 12.91
N TYR A 305 -11.19 -2.03 14.21
CA TYR A 305 -11.98 -2.88 15.08
C TYR A 305 -13.19 -2.15 15.66
N ARG A 306 -14.36 -2.77 15.55
CA ARG A 306 -15.57 -2.36 16.26
C ARG A 306 -16.35 -3.59 16.71
N GLY A 307 -16.26 -3.91 18.00
CA GLY A 307 -17.03 -5.02 18.59
C GLY A 307 -18.50 -4.65 18.80
N TRP A 308 -19.43 -5.36 18.14
CA TRP A 308 -20.87 -5.16 18.29
C TRP A 308 -21.66 -6.46 18.53
N VAL A 309 -21.06 -7.62 18.29
CA VAL A 309 -21.65 -8.94 18.59
C VAL A 309 -21.00 -9.53 19.83
N GLU A 310 -21.80 -9.96 20.81
CA GLU A 310 -21.28 -10.67 21.99
C GLU A 310 -20.68 -12.03 21.58
N PRO A 311 -19.64 -12.53 22.28
CA PRO A 311 -18.98 -13.79 21.94
C PRO A 311 -19.94 -14.98 21.81
N GLU A 312 -20.98 -15.03 22.65
CA GLU A 312 -21.96 -16.11 22.72
C GLU A 312 -23.00 -16.05 21.59
N ASP A 313 -23.23 -14.87 21.02
CA ASP A 313 -24.18 -14.62 19.94
C ASP A 313 -23.51 -14.63 18.56
N PHE A 314 -22.17 -14.72 18.50
CA PHE A 314 -21.42 -14.68 17.25
C PHE A 314 -21.61 -15.97 16.44
N SER A 315 -22.08 -15.82 15.21
CA SER A 315 -22.29 -16.93 14.28
C SER A 315 -21.10 -17.07 13.32
N GLU A 316 -20.49 -18.25 13.25
CA GLU A 316 -19.43 -18.55 12.26
C GLU A 316 -19.97 -18.66 10.82
N GLN A 317 -21.29 -18.51 10.60
CA GLN A 317 -21.88 -18.49 9.25
C GLN A 317 -21.54 -17.21 8.48
N VAL A 318 -21.01 -16.18 9.14
CA VAL A 318 -20.55 -14.95 8.49
C VAL A 318 -19.29 -15.18 7.64
N PHE A 319 -18.52 -16.24 7.92
CA PHE A 319 -17.29 -16.54 7.22
C PHE A 319 -17.53 -17.18 5.84
N SER A 320 -16.79 -16.72 4.84
CA SER A 320 -16.66 -17.37 3.53
C SER A 320 -15.94 -18.72 3.63
N ASP A 321 -15.95 -19.49 2.55
CA ASP A 321 -15.21 -20.75 2.49
C ASP A 321 -13.69 -20.54 2.56
N VAL A 322 -13.19 -19.44 1.98
CA VAL A 322 -11.79 -19.00 2.12
C VAL A 322 -11.46 -18.76 3.59
N GLU A 323 -12.27 -17.94 4.28
CA GLU A 323 -12.05 -17.62 5.70
C GLU A 323 -12.12 -18.87 6.58
N LYS A 324 -13.07 -19.77 6.34
CA LYS A 324 -13.19 -21.04 7.06
C LYS A 324 -11.96 -21.93 6.85
N ALA A 325 -11.48 -22.04 5.62
CA ALA A 325 -10.29 -22.85 5.31
C ALA A 325 -9.03 -22.27 5.98
N ASN A 326 -8.84 -20.96 5.90
CA ASN A 326 -7.71 -20.28 6.53
C ASN A 326 -7.78 -20.35 8.06
N LEU A 327 -8.96 -20.17 8.67
CA LEU A 327 -9.17 -20.37 10.10
C LEU A 327 -8.83 -21.79 10.55
N ALA A 328 -9.20 -22.81 9.77
CA ALA A 328 -8.86 -24.19 10.06
C ALA A 328 -7.34 -24.42 10.01
N ARG A 329 -6.67 -23.90 8.97
CA ARG A 329 -5.21 -23.99 8.84
C ARG A 329 -4.47 -23.29 9.97
N ILE A 330 -4.85 -22.05 10.31
CA ILE A 330 -4.23 -21.32 11.41
C ILE A 330 -4.40 -22.09 12.74
N ARG A 331 -5.59 -22.65 12.99
CA ARG A 331 -5.86 -23.47 14.19
C ARG A 331 -5.02 -24.74 14.24
N GLU A 332 -4.80 -25.39 13.10
CA GLU A 332 -3.94 -26.56 12.98
C GLU A 332 -2.49 -26.20 13.34
N LEU A 333 -1.96 -25.14 12.73
CA LEU A 333 -0.60 -24.68 13.01
C LEU A 333 -0.42 -24.19 14.46
N GLU A 334 -1.41 -23.51 15.04
CA GLU A 334 -1.36 -23.07 16.44
C GLU A 334 -1.18 -24.24 17.43
N GLN A 335 -1.65 -25.45 17.08
CA GLN A 335 -1.57 -26.65 17.91
C GLN A 335 -0.29 -27.47 17.71
N MET A 336 0.42 -27.24 16.60
CA MET A 336 1.69 -27.90 16.32
C MET A 336 2.83 -27.22 17.07
N SER A 337 3.87 -27.99 17.43
CA SER A 337 5.11 -27.40 17.95
C SER A 337 5.83 -26.59 16.87
N TRP A 338 6.78 -25.74 17.27
CA TRP A 338 7.61 -24.98 16.31
C TRP A 338 8.33 -25.92 15.34
N ASP A 339 9.03 -26.93 15.87
CA ASP A 339 9.82 -27.88 15.07
C ASP A 339 8.97 -28.73 14.12
N GLU A 340 7.72 -29.03 14.48
CA GLU A 340 6.79 -29.78 13.60
C GLU A 340 6.26 -28.93 12.44
N ARG A 341 6.00 -27.65 12.68
CA ARG A 341 5.51 -26.72 11.63
C ARG A 341 6.58 -26.34 10.64
N ASN A 342 7.81 -26.24 11.14
CA ASN A 342 8.93 -25.68 10.44
C ASN A 342 10.15 -26.60 10.58
N PRO A 343 10.14 -27.77 9.92
CA PRO A 343 11.19 -28.79 10.05
C PRO A 343 12.50 -28.41 9.31
N GLY A 344 12.49 -27.35 8.50
CA GLY A 344 13.60 -26.90 7.66
C GLY A 344 14.53 -25.89 8.33
N GLU A 345 15.53 -25.42 7.56
CA GLU A 345 16.51 -24.44 8.05
C GLU A 345 15.96 -23.01 8.07
N TYR A 346 14.93 -22.71 7.29
CA TYR A 346 14.25 -21.42 7.32
C TYR A 346 13.63 -21.19 8.69
N GLN A 347 13.87 -20.05 9.33
CA GLN A 347 13.31 -19.73 10.65
C GLN A 347 12.45 -18.45 10.62
N GLY A 348 12.00 -18.06 9.43
CA GLY A 348 11.28 -16.81 9.20
C GLY A 348 12.20 -15.68 8.71
N PRO A 349 11.63 -14.48 8.51
CA PRO A 349 12.35 -13.31 7.98
C PRO A 349 13.34 -12.67 8.98
N ASP A 350 13.23 -13.02 10.27
CA ASP A 350 14.08 -12.44 11.32
C ASP A 350 15.54 -12.87 11.14
N GLY A 351 16.43 -11.87 11.06
CA GLY A 351 17.86 -12.10 10.80
C GLY A 351 18.21 -12.37 9.33
N MET A 352 17.22 -12.40 8.42
CA MET A 352 17.47 -12.48 6.98
C MET A 352 17.82 -11.09 6.42
N GLU A 353 18.87 -11.04 5.60
CA GLU A 353 19.17 -9.85 4.79
C GLU A 353 18.08 -9.66 3.73
N PRO A 354 17.68 -8.42 3.41
CA PRO A 354 16.77 -8.16 2.31
C PRO A 354 17.31 -8.72 0.99
N ALA A 355 16.45 -9.35 0.20
CA ALA A 355 16.81 -9.82 -1.13
C ALA A 355 17.28 -8.66 -2.03
N PRO A 356 18.18 -8.91 -3.01
CA PRO A 356 18.77 -7.86 -3.85
C PRO A 356 17.74 -7.05 -4.64
N TYR A 357 16.58 -7.64 -4.89
CA TYR A 357 15.48 -7.07 -5.67
C TYR A 357 14.33 -6.54 -4.81
N MET A 358 14.51 -6.48 -3.49
CA MET A 358 13.48 -6.02 -2.55
C MET A 358 12.93 -4.64 -2.89
N GLU A 359 13.76 -3.80 -3.49
CA GLU A 359 13.34 -2.46 -3.84
C GLU A 359 12.21 -2.47 -4.87
N TYR A 360 12.11 -3.48 -5.74
CA TYR A 360 11.11 -3.54 -6.81
C TYR A 360 9.77 -4.15 -6.38
N LEU A 361 9.70 -4.77 -5.20
CA LEU A 361 8.47 -5.36 -4.68
C LEU A 361 7.59 -4.28 -4.04
N ASP A 362 6.28 -4.53 -3.96
CA ASP A 362 5.26 -3.69 -3.31
C ASP A 362 5.20 -2.22 -3.82
N ARG A 363 5.80 -1.93 -4.99
CA ARG A 363 5.76 -0.58 -5.60
C ARG A 363 4.55 -0.39 -6.48
N ASN A 364 4.19 -1.43 -7.21
CA ASN A 364 3.14 -1.41 -8.22
C ASN A 364 2.07 -2.43 -7.86
N ARG A 365 0.86 -2.21 -8.38
CA ARG A 365 -0.25 -3.15 -8.23
C ARG A 365 0.10 -4.54 -8.78
N GLU A 366 0.89 -4.59 -9.83
CA GLU A 366 1.39 -5.82 -10.45
C GLU A 366 2.91 -5.78 -10.52
N THR A 367 3.54 -6.91 -10.17
CA THR A 367 4.98 -7.12 -10.34
C THR A 367 5.17 -8.45 -11.04
N GLY A 368 5.74 -8.40 -12.24
CA GLY A 368 5.97 -9.58 -13.06
C GLY A 368 7.18 -10.35 -12.55
N LEU A 369 7.07 -11.67 -12.54
CA LEU A 369 8.14 -12.59 -12.19
C LEU A 369 8.24 -13.67 -13.27
N GLN A 370 9.47 -13.96 -13.69
CA GLN A 370 9.83 -15.13 -14.45
C GLN A 370 11.03 -15.82 -13.79
N ALA A 371 10.99 -17.14 -13.57
CA ALA A 371 12.09 -17.86 -12.93
C ALA A 371 12.38 -19.22 -13.58
N GLU A 372 13.65 -19.55 -13.80
CA GLU A 372 14.14 -20.77 -14.46
C GLU A 372 14.39 -21.91 -13.46
N LEU A 373 13.35 -22.69 -13.15
CA LEU A 373 13.43 -23.77 -12.13
C LEU A 373 14.50 -24.82 -12.42
N ALA A 374 14.85 -25.05 -13.69
CA ALA A 374 15.88 -26.01 -14.09
C ALA A 374 17.27 -25.65 -13.53
N ARG A 375 17.45 -24.42 -13.04
CA ARG A 375 18.70 -23.90 -12.47
C ARG A 375 18.57 -23.52 -11.00
N ALA A 376 17.52 -24.00 -10.33
CA ALA A 376 17.33 -23.78 -8.90
C ALA A 376 18.49 -24.40 -8.10
N GLU A 377 19.08 -23.62 -7.20
CA GLU A 377 20.11 -24.02 -6.26
C GLU A 377 19.57 -24.01 -4.84
N ASP A 378 19.74 -25.12 -4.12
CA ASP A 378 19.41 -25.23 -2.71
C ASP A 378 20.40 -24.41 -1.86
N ARG A 379 19.89 -23.50 -1.02
CA ARG A 379 20.65 -22.69 -0.07
C ARG A 379 20.39 -23.07 1.39
N GLY A 380 19.74 -24.22 1.64
CA GLY A 380 19.32 -24.69 2.96
C GLY A 380 18.03 -24.03 3.41
N ALA A 381 18.08 -22.73 3.76
CA ALA A 381 16.90 -21.99 4.21
C ALA A 381 15.96 -21.56 3.06
N TYR A 382 16.43 -21.59 1.81
CA TYR A 382 15.65 -21.17 0.65
C TYR A 382 16.24 -21.72 -0.64
N TRP A 383 15.51 -21.56 -1.75
CA TRP A 383 15.95 -21.86 -3.10
C TRP A 383 16.35 -20.57 -3.82
N SER A 384 17.53 -20.57 -4.42
CA SER A 384 18.03 -19.52 -5.30
C SER A 384 17.73 -19.92 -6.74
N VAL A 385 16.96 -19.12 -7.47
CA VAL A 385 16.52 -19.44 -8.83
C VAL A 385 16.84 -18.26 -9.76
N PRO A 386 17.62 -18.45 -10.83
CA PRO A 386 17.81 -17.41 -11.84
C PRO A 386 16.47 -16.95 -12.41
N GLY A 387 16.26 -15.65 -12.50
CA GLY A 387 15.01 -15.09 -12.96
C GLY A 387 15.05 -13.58 -13.20
N VAL A 388 13.91 -13.08 -13.65
CA VAL A 388 13.67 -11.69 -14.01
C VAL A 388 12.48 -11.17 -13.23
N LEU A 389 12.61 -9.98 -12.64
CA LEU A 389 11.46 -9.19 -12.21
C LEU A 389 11.20 -8.07 -13.20
N SER A 390 9.91 -7.83 -13.42
CA SER A 390 9.43 -6.78 -14.31
C SER A 390 8.43 -5.89 -13.60
N LEU A 391 8.46 -4.60 -13.91
CA LEU A 391 7.48 -3.62 -13.46
C LEU A 391 6.67 -3.09 -14.64
N PRO A 392 5.51 -2.46 -14.41
CA PRO A 392 4.76 -1.82 -15.49
C PRO A 392 5.61 -0.82 -16.27
N VAL A 393 5.41 -0.73 -17.58
CA VAL A 393 5.92 0.36 -18.40
C VAL A 393 5.21 1.63 -17.97
N THR A 394 6.01 2.62 -17.56
CA THR A 394 5.52 3.88 -17.00
C THR A 394 5.76 5.05 -17.95
N MET A 395 4.87 6.03 -17.90
CA MET A 395 4.96 7.31 -18.59
C MET A 395 4.76 8.47 -17.61
N THR A 396 5.55 9.54 -17.74
CA THR A 396 5.38 10.75 -16.93
C THR A 396 4.20 11.58 -17.41
N ARG A 397 3.71 12.50 -16.58
CA ARG A 397 2.66 13.44 -17.00
C ARG A 397 3.05 14.28 -18.20
N SER A 398 4.27 14.83 -18.21
CA SER A 398 4.74 15.64 -19.33
C SER A 398 4.84 14.84 -20.63
N GLN A 399 5.21 13.56 -20.56
CA GLN A 399 5.18 12.67 -21.72
C GLN A 399 3.75 12.41 -22.21
N TRP A 400 2.82 12.15 -21.29
CA TRP A 400 1.40 11.96 -21.62
C TRP A 400 0.80 13.21 -22.28
N GLU A 401 1.05 14.40 -21.72
CA GLU A 401 0.61 15.69 -22.28
C GLU A 401 1.19 15.93 -23.69
N ALA A 402 2.46 15.60 -23.89
CA ALA A 402 3.11 15.71 -25.20
C ALA A 402 2.42 14.81 -26.24
N VAL A 403 2.10 13.56 -25.88
CA VAL A 403 1.37 12.64 -26.75
C VAL A 403 -0.04 13.15 -27.07
N LEU A 404 -0.77 13.66 -26.09
CA LEU A 404 -2.10 14.24 -26.31
C LEU A 404 -2.09 15.46 -27.24
N GLN A 405 -1.00 16.23 -27.23
CA GLN A 405 -0.81 17.39 -28.10
C GLN A 405 -0.35 17.00 -29.52
N GLY A 406 -0.34 15.71 -29.85
CA GLY A 406 0.05 15.17 -31.16
C GLY A 406 1.56 14.95 -31.31
N GLY A 407 2.31 14.93 -30.20
CA GLY A 407 3.70 14.50 -30.15
C GLY A 407 3.83 12.99 -29.90
N THR A 408 5.04 12.57 -29.58
CA THR A 408 5.38 11.18 -29.24
C THR A 408 6.10 11.10 -27.90
N ALA A 409 6.05 9.93 -27.26
CA ALA A 409 6.82 9.63 -26.06
C ALA A 409 7.67 8.37 -26.26
N ALA A 410 8.99 8.48 -26.03
CA ALA A 410 9.88 7.32 -25.97
C ALA A 410 9.87 6.73 -24.56
N LEU A 411 9.24 5.58 -24.38
CA LEU A 411 9.07 4.89 -23.10
C LEU A 411 10.07 3.75 -22.99
N CYS A 412 10.73 3.63 -21.84
CA CYS A 412 11.63 2.51 -21.58
C CYS A 412 10.82 1.22 -21.39
N VAL A 413 11.17 0.19 -22.16
CA VAL A 413 10.55 -1.14 -22.12
C VAL A 413 11.48 -2.20 -21.54
N ASN A 414 12.72 -1.82 -21.22
CA ASN A 414 13.69 -2.67 -20.55
C ASN A 414 14.73 -1.79 -19.84
N GLU A 415 14.69 -1.74 -18.50
CA GLU A 415 15.62 -0.92 -17.71
C GLU A 415 17.04 -1.50 -17.70
N LEU A 416 17.19 -2.80 -17.98
CA LEU A 416 18.50 -3.48 -18.02
C LEU A 416 19.28 -3.14 -19.29
N THR A 417 18.60 -2.97 -20.41
CA THR A 417 19.21 -2.66 -21.72
C THR A 417 19.06 -1.19 -22.14
N GLY A 418 18.12 -0.47 -21.52
CA GLY A 418 17.73 0.89 -21.93
C GLY A 418 16.87 0.92 -23.21
N GLU A 419 16.35 -0.23 -23.67
CA GLU A 419 15.48 -0.30 -24.85
C GLU A 419 14.25 0.58 -24.68
N LYS A 420 13.85 1.25 -25.76
CA LYS A 420 12.69 2.14 -25.80
C LYS A 420 11.74 1.80 -26.94
N ARG A 421 10.47 2.10 -26.71
CA ARG A 421 9.42 2.12 -27.73
C ARG A 421 8.73 3.47 -27.77
N ILE A 422 8.18 3.81 -28.92
CA ILE A 422 7.49 5.06 -29.15
C ILE A 422 5.99 4.85 -28.95
N LEU A 423 5.42 5.68 -28.09
CA LEU A 423 3.98 5.84 -27.91
C LEU A 423 3.52 7.09 -28.67
N GLU A 424 2.47 6.96 -29.46
CA GLU A 424 1.87 8.06 -30.22
C GLU A 424 0.35 7.89 -30.31
N TYR A 425 -0.39 9.00 -30.22
CA TYR A 425 -1.85 8.98 -30.34
C TYR A 425 -2.29 9.31 -31.77
N TYR A 426 -3.07 8.42 -32.38
CA TYR A 426 -3.63 8.57 -33.72
C TYR A 426 -5.14 8.77 -33.65
N PRO A 427 -5.67 9.93 -34.10
CA PRO A 427 -7.11 10.20 -34.11
C PRO A 427 -7.91 9.12 -34.85
N GLY A 428 -8.90 8.53 -34.17
CA GLY A 428 -9.74 7.45 -34.71
C GLY A 428 -9.09 6.06 -34.71
N LYS A 429 -7.85 5.93 -34.22
CA LYS A 429 -7.14 4.65 -34.07
C LYS A 429 -6.76 4.34 -32.62
N GLY A 430 -6.52 5.37 -31.80
CA GLY A 430 -6.08 5.21 -30.42
C GLY A 430 -4.56 5.34 -30.28
N TYR A 431 -4.00 4.77 -29.22
CA TYR A 431 -2.56 4.80 -28.95
C TYR A 431 -1.84 3.68 -29.70
N LEU A 432 -0.83 4.03 -30.49
CA LEU A 432 0.09 3.08 -31.12
C LEU A 432 1.39 3.01 -30.31
N PHE A 433 1.89 1.80 -30.09
CA PHE A 433 3.12 1.53 -29.34
C PHE A 433 4.05 0.64 -30.15
N TYR A 434 5.16 1.21 -30.65
CA TYR A 434 5.99 0.58 -31.68
C TYR A 434 7.49 0.81 -31.46
N GLU A 435 8.34 0.04 -32.15
CA GLU A 435 9.80 0.11 -32.02
C GLU A 435 10.34 1.48 -32.46
N GLU A 436 11.29 2.02 -31.69
CA GLU A 436 11.95 3.27 -32.04
C GLU A 436 12.65 3.18 -33.40
N GLY A 437 12.43 4.19 -34.26
CA GLY A 437 12.96 4.22 -35.62
C GLY A 437 12.16 3.43 -36.67
N THR A 438 11.03 2.83 -36.28
CA THR A 438 10.11 2.17 -37.22
C THR A 438 8.90 3.05 -37.55
N VAL A 439 8.13 2.64 -38.58
CA VAL A 439 6.85 3.28 -38.93
C VAL A 439 5.73 2.49 -38.25
N PRO A 440 4.79 3.14 -37.55
CA PRO A 440 3.70 2.43 -36.91
C PRO A 440 2.81 1.70 -37.92
N ASP A 441 2.40 0.49 -37.58
CA ASP A 441 1.42 -0.26 -38.37
C ASP A 441 0.02 0.35 -38.18
N LEU A 442 -0.43 1.12 -39.17
CA LEU A 442 -1.74 1.77 -39.17
C LEU A 442 -2.90 0.81 -39.49
N GLU A 443 -2.60 -0.40 -39.97
CA GLU A 443 -3.59 -1.47 -40.17
C GLU A 443 -3.88 -2.22 -38.87
N TYR A 444 -2.92 -2.24 -37.93
CA TYR A 444 -3.12 -2.74 -36.57
C TYR A 444 -4.21 -1.93 -35.84
N GLN A 445 -5.21 -2.64 -35.31
CA GLN A 445 -6.29 -2.00 -34.56
C GLN A 445 -5.80 -1.70 -33.14
N ALA A 446 -5.29 -0.48 -32.95
CA ALA A 446 -4.65 -0.01 -31.73
C ALA A 446 -5.60 0.30 -30.54
N TRP A 447 -6.82 -0.23 -30.56
CA TRP A 447 -7.85 0.04 -29.54
C TRP A 447 -7.49 -0.61 -28.19
N ASP A 448 -6.42 -1.42 -28.20
CA ASP A 448 -6.00 -2.27 -27.11
C ASP A 448 -5.00 -1.59 -26.17
N ILE A 449 -4.33 -0.50 -26.59
CA ILE A 449 -3.44 0.22 -25.67
C ILE A 449 -4.25 1.16 -24.79
N ARG A 450 -4.27 0.87 -23.50
CA ARG A 450 -4.90 1.69 -22.48
C ARG A 450 -3.86 2.30 -21.56
N ILE A 451 -4.20 3.48 -21.06
CA ILE A 451 -3.33 4.25 -20.18
C ILE A 451 -4.16 4.60 -18.96
N SER A 452 -3.68 4.20 -17.79
CA SER A 452 -4.28 4.53 -16.50
C SER A 452 -3.25 5.24 -15.62
N PHE A 453 -3.71 6.10 -14.72
CA PHE A 453 -2.83 6.79 -13.79
C PHE A 453 -2.80 6.04 -12.46
N ASN A 454 -1.61 5.66 -12.00
CA ASN A 454 -1.39 5.05 -10.70
C ASN A 454 -1.08 6.16 -9.68
N TYR A 455 -1.97 6.35 -8.69
CA TYR A 455 -1.87 7.49 -7.76
C TYR A 455 -0.74 7.32 -6.76
N GLY A 456 -0.37 6.08 -6.45
CA GLY A 456 0.70 5.71 -5.53
C GLY A 456 2.09 5.91 -6.13
N THR A 457 2.30 5.43 -7.36
CA THR A 457 3.59 5.60 -8.07
C THR A 457 3.71 6.96 -8.74
N ARG A 458 2.59 7.67 -8.97
CA ARG A 458 2.50 8.96 -9.66
C ARG A 458 2.88 8.89 -11.15
N TYR A 459 2.82 7.70 -11.73
CA TYR A 459 3.07 7.48 -13.16
C TYR A 459 1.82 6.96 -13.86
N TYR A 460 1.74 7.22 -15.17
CA TYR A 460 0.81 6.52 -16.03
C TYR A 460 1.36 5.13 -16.36
N GLU A 461 0.53 4.10 -16.29
CA GLU A 461 0.85 2.72 -16.62
C GLU A 461 0.12 2.31 -17.90
N LEU A 462 0.79 1.49 -18.72
CA LEU A 462 0.27 1.04 -20.00
C LEU A 462 -0.24 -0.40 -19.90
N GLN A 463 -1.39 -0.65 -20.52
CA GLN A 463 -1.97 -1.98 -20.68
C GLN A 463 -2.20 -2.24 -22.18
N GLN A 464 -2.14 -3.51 -22.57
CA GLN A 464 -2.54 -4.01 -23.89
C GLN A 464 -3.67 -5.04 -23.72
N ALA A 465 -4.32 -5.47 -24.81
CA ALA A 465 -5.28 -6.57 -24.94
C ALA A 465 -5.89 -7.16 -23.64
N SER A 466 -7.21 -7.06 -23.46
CA SER A 466 -7.91 -7.54 -22.23
C SER A 466 -7.38 -6.95 -20.91
N ASP A 467 -6.78 -5.76 -20.94
CA ASP A 467 -6.25 -5.05 -19.77
C ASP A 467 -4.95 -5.68 -19.17
N ASP A 468 -4.22 -6.50 -19.96
CA ASP A 468 -2.90 -7.02 -19.60
C ASP A 468 -1.86 -5.90 -19.46
N THR A 469 -1.19 -5.82 -18.30
CA THR A 469 -0.14 -4.82 -18.07
C THR A 469 1.06 -5.05 -19.00
N ILE A 470 1.53 -3.98 -19.65
CA ILE A 470 2.77 -4.02 -20.42
C ILE A 470 3.93 -3.89 -19.44
N MET A 471 4.72 -4.95 -19.31
CA MET A 471 5.81 -5.04 -18.34
C MET A 471 7.17 -4.74 -18.96
N LYS A 472 8.08 -4.18 -18.16
CA LYS A 472 9.50 -3.95 -18.48
C LYS A 472 10.40 -4.66 -17.46
N PRO A 473 11.43 -5.43 -17.89
CA PRO A 473 12.42 -5.97 -16.98
C PRO A 473 13.15 -4.87 -16.21
N VAL A 474 13.29 -5.07 -14.90
CA VAL A 474 14.00 -4.14 -13.99
C VAL A 474 15.10 -4.80 -13.17
N TYR A 475 15.05 -6.13 -13.04
CA TYR A 475 16.04 -6.91 -12.33
C TYR A 475 16.22 -8.25 -13.03
N GLU A 476 17.47 -8.69 -13.17
CA GLU A 476 17.84 -10.03 -13.62
C GLU A 476 18.90 -10.58 -12.66
N GLY A 477 18.65 -11.75 -12.10
CA GLY A 477 19.53 -12.32 -11.08
C GLY A 477 18.88 -13.48 -10.33
N GLU A 478 19.34 -13.69 -9.10
CA GLU A 478 18.87 -14.79 -8.26
C GLU A 478 17.64 -14.38 -7.45
N LEU A 479 16.50 -15.00 -7.75
CA LEU A 479 15.25 -14.89 -7.01
C LEU A 479 15.20 -15.95 -5.90
N TRP A 480 14.72 -15.58 -4.73
CA TRP A 480 14.70 -16.41 -3.54
C TRP A 480 13.30 -16.92 -3.27
N PHE A 481 13.15 -18.23 -3.12
CA PHE A 481 11.89 -18.88 -2.81
C PHE A 481 11.99 -19.73 -1.55
N ALA A 482 10.98 -19.67 -0.69
CA ALA A 482 10.93 -20.50 0.50
C ALA A 482 10.79 -21.99 0.13
N GLU A 483 11.33 -22.87 0.97
CA GLU A 483 10.99 -24.29 0.88
C GLU A 483 9.49 -24.47 1.13
N GLY A 484 8.82 -25.24 0.28
CA GLY A 484 7.36 -25.36 0.31
C GLY A 484 6.60 -24.16 -0.28
N ALA A 485 7.29 -23.21 -0.92
CA ALA A 485 6.65 -22.13 -1.67
C ALA A 485 5.69 -22.70 -2.72
N VAL A 486 4.57 -22.03 -2.92
CA VAL A 486 3.48 -22.51 -3.77
C VAL A 486 3.28 -21.63 -5.00
N GLN A 487 2.66 -22.20 -6.02
CA GLN A 487 2.23 -21.47 -7.21
C GLN A 487 0.80 -21.80 -7.59
N GLY A 488 0.17 -20.93 -8.37
CA GLY A 488 -1.15 -21.17 -8.93
C GLY A 488 -1.47 -20.19 -10.06
N SER A 489 -2.48 -20.52 -10.87
CA SER A 489 -2.87 -19.67 -11.99
C SER A 489 -4.37 -19.70 -12.22
N HIS A 490 -4.97 -18.52 -12.34
CA HIS A 490 -6.38 -18.31 -12.67
C HIS A 490 -6.65 -16.82 -12.90
N VAL A 491 -7.77 -16.44 -13.53
CA VAL A 491 -8.20 -15.04 -13.66
C VAL A 491 -8.46 -14.31 -12.32
N GLY A 492 -8.49 -15.03 -11.19
CA GLY A 492 -8.82 -14.45 -9.89
C GLY A 492 -8.05 -15.12 -8.76
N ILE A 493 -7.60 -14.30 -7.80
CA ILE A 493 -6.70 -14.73 -6.73
C ILE A 493 -7.28 -15.83 -5.82
N GLU A 494 -8.59 -15.76 -5.54
CA GLU A 494 -9.29 -16.79 -4.77
C GLU A 494 -9.11 -18.18 -5.39
N TRP A 495 -9.29 -18.29 -6.71
CA TRP A 495 -9.19 -19.54 -7.43
C TRP A 495 -7.74 -19.97 -7.63
N ALA A 496 -6.86 -19.05 -8.02
CA ALA A 496 -5.44 -19.33 -8.20
C ALA A 496 -4.83 -19.91 -6.90
N SER A 497 -5.20 -19.35 -5.76
CA SER A 497 -4.77 -19.84 -4.44
C SER A 497 -5.49 -21.12 -3.98
N GLN A 498 -6.74 -21.35 -4.39
CA GLN A 498 -7.48 -22.57 -4.05
C GLN A 498 -6.83 -23.83 -4.64
N ILE A 499 -6.36 -23.72 -5.89
CA ILE A 499 -5.75 -24.84 -6.62
C ILE A 499 -4.22 -24.85 -6.54
N GLN A 500 -3.65 -24.11 -5.59
CA GLN A 500 -2.21 -23.94 -5.49
C GLN A 500 -1.46 -25.26 -5.30
N GLU A 501 -0.29 -25.37 -5.91
CA GLU A 501 0.61 -26.50 -5.84
C GLU A 501 1.99 -26.06 -5.34
N GLU A 502 2.68 -26.93 -4.61
CA GLU A 502 4.07 -26.67 -4.21
C GLU A 502 4.99 -26.56 -5.44
N ILE A 503 5.88 -25.57 -5.41
CA ILE A 503 6.86 -25.35 -6.46
C ILE A 503 7.89 -26.49 -6.42
N PRO A 504 8.06 -27.25 -7.52
CA PRO A 504 8.86 -28.47 -7.50
C PRO A 504 10.35 -28.20 -7.72
N PHE A 505 11.02 -27.58 -6.74
CA PHE A 505 12.46 -27.34 -6.79
C PHE A 505 13.27 -28.63 -6.91
N GLY A 506 14.38 -28.60 -7.64
CA GLY A 506 15.37 -29.70 -7.68
C GLY A 506 14.91 -31.04 -8.26
N THR A 507 13.72 -31.13 -8.86
CA THR A 507 13.22 -32.35 -9.53
C THR A 507 13.57 -32.38 -11.03
N GLU A 508 13.46 -33.54 -11.70
CA GLU A 508 13.67 -33.71 -13.16
C GLU A 508 12.74 -32.85 -14.06
N LYS A 509 11.92 -31.96 -13.48
CA LYS A 509 11.04 -31.05 -14.21
C LYS A 509 11.81 -29.82 -14.69
N THR A 510 11.89 -29.68 -16.00
CA THR A 510 12.30 -28.48 -16.72
C THR A 510 11.12 -27.51 -16.82
N GLY A 511 11.31 -26.22 -16.59
CA GLY A 511 10.26 -25.22 -16.82
C GLY A 511 10.57 -23.85 -16.26
N GLU A 512 9.63 -22.93 -16.50
CA GLU A 512 9.64 -21.57 -15.99
C GLU A 512 8.42 -21.37 -15.08
N ILE A 513 8.58 -20.55 -14.05
CA ILE A 513 7.47 -20.00 -13.28
C ILE A 513 7.20 -18.61 -13.78
N PHE A 514 5.91 -18.28 -13.92
CA PHE A 514 5.44 -16.93 -14.16
C PHE A 514 4.51 -16.50 -13.04
N GLY A 515 4.52 -15.21 -12.71
CA GLY A 515 3.55 -14.63 -11.78
C GLY A 515 3.48 -13.12 -11.89
N ASN A 516 2.34 -12.57 -11.47
CA ASN A 516 2.11 -11.12 -11.37
C ASN A 516 1.48 -10.72 -10.02
N TYR A 517 1.13 -11.71 -9.18
CA TYR A 517 0.78 -11.54 -7.77
C TYR A 517 1.79 -12.32 -6.92
N LEU A 518 2.65 -11.60 -6.21
CA LEU A 518 3.81 -12.17 -5.51
C LEU A 518 3.63 -12.01 -4.00
N VAL A 519 3.66 -13.12 -3.25
CA VAL A 519 3.63 -13.11 -1.79
C VAL A 519 5.04 -13.37 -1.27
N HIS A 520 5.52 -12.51 -0.38
CA HIS A 520 6.85 -12.65 0.23
C HIS A 520 6.86 -12.30 1.72
N ASN A 521 7.85 -12.81 2.43
CA ASN A 521 8.02 -12.67 3.89
C ASN A 521 8.47 -11.27 4.37
N GLY A 522 8.31 -10.21 3.56
CA GLY A 522 8.86 -8.87 3.83
C GLY A 522 10.38 -8.70 3.66
N LYS A 523 11.13 -9.78 3.40
CA LYS A 523 12.56 -9.77 3.04
C LYS A 523 12.83 -10.21 1.61
N GLY A 524 11.78 -10.51 0.85
CA GLY A 524 11.85 -10.80 -0.59
C GLY A 524 11.98 -12.27 -0.90
N LEU A 525 11.93 -13.12 0.13
CA LEU A 525 11.77 -14.55 -0.05
C LEU A 525 10.31 -14.84 -0.42
N PHE A 526 10.09 -15.35 -1.62
CA PHE A 526 8.76 -15.66 -2.13
C PHE A 526 8.19 -16.90 -1.44
N GLU A 527 6.98 -16.79 -0.91
CA GLU A 527 6.25 -17.85 -0.23
C GLU A 527 5.08 -18.36 -1.09
N ALA A 528 4.52 -17.50 -1.95
CA ALA A 528 3.60 -17.88 -3.00
C ALA A 528 3.76 -17.00 -4.24
N VAL A 529 3.56 -17.58 -5.42
CA VAL A 529 3.58 -16.86 -6.71
C VAL A 529 2.34 -17.25 -7.52
N TYR A 530 1.47 -16.28 -7.81
CA TYR A 530 0.29 -16.52 -8.63
C TYR A 530 0.36 -15.77 -9.95
N TYR A 531 -0.08 -16.44 -11.02
CA TYR A 531 -0.31 -15.84 -12.31
C TYR A 531 -1.80 -15.57 -12.50
N LEU A 532 -2.16 -14.29 -12.50
CA LEU A 532 -3.48 -13.77 -12.73
C LEU A 532 -3.58 -13.24 -14.16
N GLY A 533 -4.33 -13.92 -15.02
CA GLY A 533 -4.51 -13.54 -16.41
C GLY A 533 -5.59 -14.38 -17.08
N ASP A 534 -6.10 -13.86 -18.19
CA ASP A 534 -7.24 -14.38 -18.97
C ASP A 534 -6.98 -15.69 -19.73
#